data_AF-A0A966QA62-F1
#
_entry.id   AF-A0A966QA62-F1
#
_cell.length_a   1.000
_cell.length_b   1.000
_cell.length_c   1.000
_cell.angle_alpha   90.00
_cell.angle_beta   90.00
_cell.angle_gamma   90.00
#
_symmetry.space_group_name_H-M   'P 1'
#
loop_
_entity.id
_entity.type
_entity.pdbx_description
1 polymer ?
#
loop_
_entity_poly.entity_id
_entity_poly.type
_entity_poly.pdbx_seq_one_letter_code
_entity_poly.pdbx_strand_id
1 'polypeptide(L)'
;MNESLRLEVEKWIEEDPDPKTREQLTRWLNEDNESELRSCFSGFLEFGTAGLRGALGPGPSRMNRAVVSKTAAGLVTFMKRHGLNSIVVGRDARYGSEDFTRDTAEIMSGAGFEVFVLPRPLPTPVLAFAVRKLKSDVGVMVTASHNPPQDNGYKVYLGGTVNGVAYNGSQIFAPTDKEISEAIAASAPLPTLSRGSAWQTLDDSILNEYVSTTSALAKNPKPLTIVYTAMHGVGLETIEKVFSSAGFAPLVLVKEQAKPDPDFPTVKFPNPEEPGAIDLALAYAKESHADVVIANDPDADRCAGAILDGGVWRMLRGDEVGALLGEYIARRGVNNGVFANSIVSSSILRKIAERYGIAFTETLTGFKYLSKVDNLRFGYEEALGYCVSPRDVNDKDGISAALVLAQMTADLKDQGKTIADFLEEIWRDYGFHGMR
;
A
#
# COMPACT_ATOMS: atom_id res chain seq x y z
N MET A 1 39.42 -3.55 9.03
CA MET A 1 38.24 -4.44 9.12
C MET A 1 38.52 -5.66 9.98
N ASN A 2 37.60 -6.01 10.90
CA ASN A 2 37.69 -7.24 11.70
C ASN A 2 37.41 -8.47 10.80
N GLU A 3 38.15 -9.55 11.01
CA GLU A 3 38.02 -10.84 10.32
C GLU A 3 36.59 -11.38 10.27
N SER A 4 35.80 -11.20 11.33
CA SER A 4 34.40 -11.65 11.36
C SER A 4 33.54 -10.96 10.30
N LEU A 5 33.70 -9.64 10.12
CA LEU A 5 32.95 -8.89 9.10
C LEU A 5 33.41 -9.30 7.69
N ARG A 6 34.72 -9.49 7.50
CA ARG A 6 35.28 -9.92 6.23
C ARG A 6 34.69 -11.26 5.77
N LEU A 7 34.68 -12.26 6.66
CA LEU A 7 34.13 -13.59 6.38
C LEU A 7 32.62 -13.54 6.09
N GLU A 8 31.87 -12.69 6.80
CA GLU A 8 30.43 -12.49 6.55
C GLU A 8 30.17 -11.92 5.15
N VAL A 9 30.95 -10.92 4.74
CA VAL A 9 30.84 -10.30 3.41
C VAL A 9 31.26 -11.28 2.31
N GLU A 10 32.38 -11.99 2.48
CA GLU A 10 32.85 -13.00 1.51
C GLU A 10 31.80 -14.10 1.31
N LYS A 11 31.22 -14.63 2.40
CA LYS A 11 30.12 -15.58 2.34
C LYS A 11 28.89 -15.00 1.62
N TRP A 12 28.52 -13.75 1.90
CA TRP A 12 27.39 -13.11 1.23
C TRP A 12 27.63 -12.97 -0.28
N ILE A 13 28.84 -12.60 -0.70
CA ILE A 13 29.22 -12.51 -2.12
C ILE A 13 29.05 -13.86 -2.83
N GLU A 14 29.40 -14.97 -2.18
CA GLU A 14 29.23 -16.31 -2.75
C GLU A 14 27.75 -16.68 -2.95
N GLU A 15 26.86 -16.22 -2.06
CA GLU A 15 25.43 -16.51 -2.10
C GLU A 15 24.62 -15.53 -2.96
N ASP A 16 25.10 -14.30 -3.18
CA ASP A 16 24.34 -13.23 -3.81
C ASP A 16 24.09 -13.50 -5.32
N PRO A 17 22.83 -13.62 -5.77
CA PRO A 17 22.51 -13.92 -7.17
C PRO A 17 22.70 -12.72 -8.10
N ASP A 18 22.92 -11.51 -7.59
CA ASP A 18 23.09 -10.31 -8.42
C ASP A 18 24.59 -10.00 -8.65
N PRO A 19 25.08 -10.04 -9.91
CA PRO A 19 26.45 -9.70 -10.21
C PRO A 19 26.82 -8.26 -9.82
N LYS A 20 25.89 -7.31 -9.87
CA LYS A 20 26.17 -5.89 -9.57
C LYS A 20 26.48 -5.68 -8.10
N THR A 21 25.67 -6.25 -7.20
CA THR A 21 25.89 -6.14 -5.75
C THR A 21 27.11 -6.93 -5.31
N ARG A 22 27.40 -8.08 -5.92
CA ARG A 22 28.66 -8.81 -5.71
C ARG A 22 29.89 -8.00 -6.09
N GLU A 23 29.87 -7.38 -7.27
CA GLU A 23 30.98 -6.55 -7.75
C GLU A 23 31.19 -5.34 -6.81
N GLN A 24 30.10 -4.70 -6.39
CA GLN A 24 30.14 -3.60 -5.42
C GLN A 24 30.80 -4.02 -4.10
N LEU A 25 30.38 -5.15 -3.52
CA LEU A 25 30.95 -5.66 -2.26
C LEU A 25 32.42 -6.08 -2.42
N THR A 26 32.74 -6.76 -3.51
CA THR A 26 34.12 -7.18 -3.81
C THR A 26 35.04 -5.97 -3.92
N ARG A 27 34.59 -4.90 -4.57
CA ARG A 27 35.32 -3.64 -4.66
C ARG A 27 35.55 -3.02 -3.29
N TRP A 28 34.50 -2.90 -2.47
CA TRP A 28 34.62 -2.35 -1.12
C TRP A 28 35.50 -3.19 -0.19
N LEU A 29 35.53 -4.52 -0.35
CA LEU A 29 36.48 -5.39 0.33
C LEU A 29 37.93 -5.10 -0.07
N ASN A 30 38.20 -4.93 -1.37
CA ASN A 30 39.54 -4.65 -1.87
C ASN A 30 40.03 -3.23 -1.51
N GLU A 31 39.10 -2.29 -1.35
CA GLU A 31 39.36 -0.91 -0.92
C GLU A 31 39.46 -0.75 0.62
N ASP A 32 39.29 -1.83 1.40
CA ASP A 32 39.17 -1.80 2.86
C ASP A 32 38.11 -0.78 3.35
N ASN A 33 37.01 -0.62 2.59
CA ASN A 33 35.95 0.35 2.88
C ASN A 33 35.00 -0.15 3.98
N GLU A 34 35.52 -0.21 5.20
CA GLU A 34 34.82 -0.76 6.37
C GLU A 34 33.54 0.01 6.72
N SER A 35 33.49 1.32 6.43
CA SER A 35 32.31 2.15 6.73
C SER A 35 31.08 1.70 5.92
N GLU A 36 31.24 1.54 4.60
CA GLU A 36 30.15 1.09 3.73
C GLU A 36 29.73 -0.35 4.02
N LEU A 37 30.70 -1.23 4.27
CA LEU A 37 30.44 -2.63 4.62
C LEU A 37 29.66 -2.73 5.94
N ARG A 38 30.05 -1.99 6.99
CA ARG A 38 29.28 -1.96 8.25
C ARG A 38 27.87 -1.43 8.08
N SER A 39 27.66 -0.45 7.18
CA SER A 39 26.32 0.07 6.91
C SER A 39 25.40 -0.96 6.25
N CYS A 40 25.96 -1.87 5.44
CA CYS A 40 25.21 -2.90 4.73
C CYS A 40 25.11 -4.25 5.48
N PHE A 41 25.94 -4.46 6.50
CA PHE A 41 26.04 -5.67 7.32
C PHE A 41 25.78 -5.35 8.82
N SER A 42 24.68 -4.65 9.08
CA SER A 42 24.24 -4.28 10.44
C SER A 42 23.08 -5.15 10.95
N GLY A 43 22.87 -6.31 10.31
CA GLY A 43 21.73 -7.20 10.54
C GLY A 43 20.86 -7.35 9.30
N PHE A 44 20.07 -8.42 9.30
CA PHE A 44 19.08 -8.65 8.24
C PHE A 44 17.89 -7.70 8.41
N LEU A 45 17.26 -7.26 7.32
CA LEU A 45 16.05 -6.45 7.39
C LEU A 45 14.93 -7.16 8.17
N GLU A 46 14.19 -6.42 9.00
CA GLU A 46 13.10 -6.97 9.81
C GLU A 46 11.72 -6.49 9.31
N PHE A 47 10.67 -7.31 9.54
CA PHE A 47 9.30 -6.92 9.23
C PHE A 47 8.83 -5.78 10.15
N GLY A 48 8.58 -4.61 9.55
CA GLY A 48 8.04 -3.44 10.24
C GLY A 48 6.51 -3.41 10.30
N THR A 49 5.96 -2.20 10.35
CA THR A 49 4.50 -1.97 10.30
C THR A 49 3.89 -2.35 8.96
N ALA A 50 4.65 -2.26 7.86
CA ALA A 50 4.18 -2.46 6.50
C ALA A 50 5.20 -3.22 5.62
N GLY A 51 5.65 -4.38 6.11
CA GLY A 51 6.58 -5.27 5.41
C GLY A 51 8.06 -5.06 5.75
N LEU A 52 8.92 -5.76 5.02
CA LEU A 52 10.37 -5.50 4.97
C LEU A 52 10.61 -4.28 4.07
N ARG A 53 11.41 -3.32 4.51
CA ARG A 53 11.73 -2.12 3.73
C ARG A 53 13.17 -1.68 3.96
N GLY A 54 13.78 -1.13 2.93
CA GLY A 54 15.09 -0.50 3.04
C GLY A 54 15.58 0.04 1.70
N ALA A 55 16.66 0.80 1.77
CA ALA A 55 17.36 1.27 0.59
C ALA A 55 17.85 0.09 -0.25
N LEU A 56 17.78 0.24 -1.58
CA LEU A 56 18.39 -0.63 -2.56
C LEU A 56 19.91 -0.60 -2.38
N GLY A 57 20.53 -1.76 -2.40
CA GLY A 57 21.97 -1.87 -2.23
C GLY A 57 22.40 -3.27 -1.84
N PRO A 58 23.71 -3.54 -1.79
CA PRO A 58 24.22 -4.86 -1.42
C PRO A 58 24.08 -5.15 0.08
N GLY A 59 24.25 -6.41 0.47
CA GLY A 59 24.30 -6.85 1.87
C GLY A 59 22.93 -7.11 2.52
N PRO A 60 22.90 -7.72 3.71
CA PRO A 60 21.67 -8.14 4.38
C PRO A 60 20.81 -6.98 4.91
N SER A 61 21.38 -5.79 5.13
CA SER A 61 20.66 -4.61 5.65
C SER A 61 20.00 -3.74 4.56
N ARG A 62 19.97 -4.23 3.31
CA ARG A 62 19.48 -3.49 2.14
C ARG A 62 18.51 -4.34 1.34
N MET A 63 17.61 -3.69 0.60
CA MET A 63 16.77 -4.40 -0.36
C MET A 63 17.60 -4.80 -1.58
N ASN A 64 17.65 -6.10 -1.87
CA ASN A 64 18.30 -6.68 -3.03
C ASN A 64 17.75 -8.08 -3.30
N ARG A 65 18.20 -8.68 -4.40
CA ARG A 65 17.78 -10.00 -4.85
C ARG A 65 18.11 -11.09 -3.82
N ALA A 66 19.24 -10.99 -3.12
CA ALA A 66 19.61 -11.95 -2.07
C ALA A 66 18.67 -11.90 -0.86
N VAL A 67 18.36 -10.70 -0.34
CA VAL A 67 17.40 -10.51 0.76
C VAL A 67 16.00 -11.00 0.36
N VAL A 68 15.52 -10.66 -0.83
CA VAL A 68 14.23 -11.13 -1.33
C VAL A 68 14.22 -12.66 -1.48
N SER A 69 15.31 -13.24 -1.99
CA SER A 69 15.41 -14.69 -2.14
C SER A 69 15.42 -15.42 -0.79
N LYS A 70 16.13 -14.90 0.21
CA LYS A 70 16.11 -15.45 1.59
C LYS A 70 14.72 -15.29 2.21
N THR A 71 14.07 -14.15 1.98
CA THR A 71 12.70 -13.88 2.43
C THR A 71 11.71 -14.89 1.86
N ALA A 72 11.75 -15.10 0.54
CA ALA A 72 10.92 -16.08 -0.15
C ALA A 72 11.18 -17.51 0.34
N ALA A 73 12.44 -17.89 0.60
CA ALA A 73 12.78 -19.21 1.14
C ALA A 73 12.26 -19.42 2.58
N GLY A 74 12.30 -18.38 3.42
CA GLY A 74 11.66 -18.41 4.74
C GLY A 74 10.15 -18.56 4.63
N LEU A 75 9.53 -17.84 3.69
CA LEU A 75 8.09 -17.94 3.42
C LEU A 75 7.69 -19.33 2.88
N VAL A 76 8.51 -19.98 2.06
CA VAL A 76 8.33 -21.38 1.65
C VAL A 76 8.26 -22.30 2.88
N THR A 77 9.17 -22.14 3.83
CA THR A 77 9.23 -22.95 5.06
C THR A 77 7.99 -22.72 5.92
N PHE A 78 7.57 -21.46 6.08
CA PHE A 78 6.35 -21.09 6.78
C PHE A 78 5.11 -21.71 6.11
N MET A 79 4.95 -21.54 4.80
CA MET A 79 3.81 -22.07 4.05
C MET A 79 3.70 -23.59 4.18
N LYS A 80 4.82 -24.33 4.03
CA LYS A 80 4.84 -25.80 4.21
C LYS A 80 4.40 -26.23 5.60
N ARG A 81 4.84 -25.52 6.65
CA ARG A 81 4.48 -25.82 8.04
C ARG A 81 2.99 -25.66 8.30
N HIS A 82 2.37 -24.66 7.66
CA HIS A 82 0.94 -24.35 7.81
C HIS A 82 0.05 -25.01 6.74
N GLY A 83 0.61 -25.85 5.88
CA GLY A 83 -0.14 -26.53 4.82
C GLY A 83 -0.74 -25.60 3.77
N LEU A 84 -0.16 -24.41 3.57
CA LEU A 84 -0.55 -23.43 2.56
C LEU A 84 0.05 -23.81 1.21
N ASN A 85 -0.65 -23.58 0.10
CA ASN A 85 -0.26 -24.10 -1.21
C ASN A 85 -0.20 -23.06 -2.34
N SER A 86 -0.78 -21.88 -2.15
CA SER A 86 -0.94 -20.88 -3.21
C SER A 86 -0.42 -19.49 -2.82
N ILE A 87 0.12 -18.78 -3.80
CA ILE A 87 0.62 -17.41 -3.63
C ILE A 87 0.28 -16.54 -4.83
N VAL A 88 -0.11 -15.29 -4.58
CA VAL A 88 -0.16 -14.23 -5.60
C VAL A 88 0.93 -13.19 -5.35
N VAL A 89 1.65 -12.81 -6.39
CA VAL A 89 2.74 -11.82 -6.33
C VAL A 89 2.39 -10.61 -7.21
N GLY A 90 2.56 -9.42 -6.66
CA GLY A 90 2.34 -8.14 -7.33
C GLY A 90 3.46 -7.16 -7.00
N ARG A 91 3.50 -6.04 -7.72
CA ARG A 91 4.55 -5.05 -7.59
C ARG A 91 4.12 -3.64 -7.96
N ASP A 92 4.86 -2.66 -7.47
CA ASP A 92 4.87 -1.31 -8.02
C ASP A 92 5.95 -1.15 -9.13
N ALA A 93 6.16 0.09 -9.57
CA ALA A 93 7.05 0.43 -10.68
C ALA A 93 8.51 0.74 -10.26
N ARG A 94 8.89 0.59 -8.99
CA ARG A 94 10.24 0.94 -8.50
C ARG A 94 11.33 0.09 -9.13
N TYR A 95 12.57 0.60 -9.09
CA TYR A 95 13.74 -0.19 -9.44
C TYR A 95 13.83 -1.47 -8.61
N GLY A 96 14.19 -2.58 -9.27
CA GLY A 96 14.29 -3.90 -8.66
C GLY A 96 12.94 -4.61 -8.45
N SER A 97 11.80 -3.91 -8.52
CA SER A 97 10.48 -4.52 -8.24
C SER A 97 10.16 -5.69 -9.17
N GLU A 98 10.58 -5.62 -10.45
CA GLU A 98 10.45 -6.75 -11.38
C GLU A 98 11.31 -7.95 -10.98
N ASP A 99 12.58 -7.70 -10.67
CA ASP A 99 13.52 -8.75 -10.30
C ASP A 99 13.09 -9.46 -9.02
N PHE A 100 12.60 -8.71 -8.04
CA PHE A 100 12.11 -9.24 -6.76
C PHE A 100 10.83 -10.07 -6.92
N THR A 101 9.95 -9.66 -7.84
CA THR A 101 8.75 -10.41 -8.21
C THR A 101 9.12 -11.73 -8.87
N ARG A 102 10.05 -11.69 -9.84
CA ARG A 102 10.56 -12.88 -10.52
C ARG A 102 11.27 -13.83 -9.55
N ASP A 103 12.17 -13.33 -8.71
CA ASP A 103 12.89 -14.14 -7.71
C ASP A 103 11.92 -14.84 -6.75
N THR A 104 10.86 -14.13 -6.32
CA THR A 104 9.80 -14.73 -5.50
C THR A 104 9.07 -15.83 -6.24
N ALA A 105 8.64 -15.59 -7.49
CA ALA A 105 7.91 -16.56 -8.29
C ALA A 105 8.74 -17.82 -8.59
N GLU A 106 10.02 -17.64 -8.92
CA GLU A 106 10.95 -18.75 -9.17
C GLU A 106 11.14 -19.63 -7.92
N ILE A 107 11.37 -19.02 -6.76
CA ILE A 107 11.58 -19.77 -5.51
C ILE A 107 10.31 -20.49 -5.07
N MET A 108 9.15 -19.83 -5.18
CA MET A 108 7.86 -20.42 -4.80
C MET A 108 7.47 -21.58 -5.72
N SER A 109 7.59 -21.39 -7.03
CA SER A 109 7.29 -22.45 -8.00
C SER A 109 8.28 -23.61 -7.89
N GLY A 110 9.57 -23.34 -7.68
CA GLY A 110 10.59 -24.36 -7.42
C GLY A 110 10.35 -25.16 -6.14
N ALA A 111 9.66 -24.56 -5.16
CA ALA A 111 9.24 -25.24 -3.94
C ALA A 111 7.94 -26.06 -4.09
N GLY A 112 7.27 -25.99 -5.24
CA GLY A 112 6.07 -26.74 -5.58
C GLY A 112 4.75 -26.02 -5.28
N PHE A 113 4.75 -24.72 -5.06
CA PHE A 113 3.53 -23.94 -4.83
C PHE A 113 2.82 -23.54 -6.13
N GLU A 114 1.51 -23.32 -6.04
CA GLU A 114 0.74 -22.66 -7.08
C GLU A 114 1.03 -21.15 -7.05
N VAL A 115 1.62 -20.63 -8.11
CA VAL A 115 2.08 -19.23 -8.17
C VAL A 115 1.29 -18.45 -9.20
N PHE A 116 0.66 -17.38 -8.75
CA PHE A 116 0.02 -16.36 -9.59
C PHE A 116 0.86 -15.07 -9.56
N VAL A 117 1.01 -14.42 -10.70
CA VAL A 117 1.71 -13.13 -10.82
C VAL A 117 0.77 -12.13 -11.49
N LEU A 118 0.60 -10.95 -10.89
CA LEU A 118 -0.14 -9.85 -11.53
C LEU A 118 0.58 -9.44 -12.83
N PRO A 119 -0.14 -9.13 -13.92
CA PRO A 119 0.45 -9.02 -15.26
C PRO A 119 1.43 -7.87 -15.44
N ARG A 120 1.36 -6.86 -14.57
CA ARG A 120 2.10 -5.61 -14.64
C ARG A 120 2.09 -4.93 -13.27
N PRO A 121 2.85 -3.84 -13.07
CA PRO A 121 2.71 -3.04 -11.87
C PRO A 121 1.27 -2.57 -11.67
N LEU A 122 0.68 -2.90 -10.53
CA LEU A 122 -0.71 -2.62 -10.19
C LEU A 122 -0.82 -2.21 -8.71
N PRO A 123 -1.86 -1.48 -8.30
CA PRO A 123 -2.02 -1.03 -6.92
C PRO A 123 -2.00 -2.14 -5.87
N THR A 124 -1.47 -1.84 -4.68
CA THR A 124 -1.56 -2.69 -3.49
C THR A 124 -2.99 -3.18 -3.21
N PRO A 125 -4.07 -2.36 -3.29
CA PRO A 125 -5.43 -2.85 -3.09
C PRO A 125 -5.88 -3.90 -4.11
N VAL A 126 -5.35 -3.89 -5.35
CA VAL A 126 -5.64 -4.92 -6.35
C VAL A 126 -5.02 -6.27 -5.95
N LEU A 127 -3.82 -6.27 -5.36
CA LEU A 127 -3.23 -7.50 -4.82
C LEU A 127 -4.05 -8.02 -3.62
N ALA A 128 -4.40 -7.16 -2.67
CA ALA A 128 -5.21 -7.56 -1.52
C ALA A 128 -6.57 -8.14 -1.95
N PHE A 129 -7.19 -7.54 -2.96
CA PHE A 129 -8.38 -8.08 -3.62
C PHE A 129 -8.12 -9.44 -4.29
N ALA A 130 -7.03 -9.58 -5.05
CA ALA A 130 -6.65 -10.82 -5.74
C ALA A 130 -6.49 -12.00 -4.76
N VAL A 131 -5.83 -11.77 -3.61
CA VAL A 131 -5.67 -12.80 -2.57
C VAL A 131 -7.03 -13.37 -2.17
N ARG A 132 -8.03 -12.51 -1.97
CA ARG A 132 -9.38 -12.92 -1.57
C ARG A 132 -10.13 -13.61 -2.70
N LYS A 133 -10.08 -13.06 -3.91
CA LYS A 133 -10.83 -13.59 -5.07
C LYS A 133 -10.34 -14.93 -5.55
N LEU A 134 -9.02 -15.09 -5.62
CA LEU A 134 -8.40 -16.37 -5.98
C LEU A 134 -8.42 -17.38 -4.82
N LYS A 135 -8.80 -16.94 -3.61
CA LYS A 135 -8.62 -17.71 -2.37
C LYS A 135 -7.17 -18.17 -2.19
N SER A 136 -6.24 -17.32 -2.59
CA SER A 136 -4.80 -17.55 -2.45
C SER A 136 -4.44 -17.55 -0.96
N ASP A 137 -3.57 -18.46 -0.55
CA ASP A 137 -3.16 -18.57 0.85
C ASP A 137 -2.28 -17.41 1.28
N VAL A 138 -1.41 -16.96 0.36
CA VAL A 138 -0.43 -15.90 0.59
C VAL A 138 -0.51 -14.85 -0.52
N GLY A 139 -0.22 -13.60 -0.18
CA GLY A 139 0.04 -12.52 -1.12
C GLY A 139 1.36 -11.84 -0.83
N VAL A 140 2.09 -11.44 -1.87
CA VAL A 140 3.31 -10.64 -1.76
C VAL A 140 3.18 -9.39 -2.61
N MET A 141 3.29 -8.22 -1.98
CA MET A 141 3.41 -6.94 -2.69
C MET A 141 4.85 -6.44 -2.62
N VAL A 142 5.50 -6.30 -3.77
CA VAL A 142 6.81 -5.64 -3.87
C VAL A 142 6.60 -4.14 -4.03
N THR A 143 6.82 -3.40 -2.95
CA THR A 143 6.68 -1.94 -2.92
C THR A 143 7.24 -1.36 -1.62
N ALA A 144 7.76 -0.12 -1.70
CA ALA A 144 8.01 0.71 -0.52
C ALA A 144 6.96 1.83 -0.32
N SER A 145 5.82 1.77 -1.01
CA SER A 145 4.73 2.78 -0.93
C SER A 145 5.27 4.18 -1.21
N HIS A 146 5.11 5.13 -0.30
CA HIS A 146 5.55 6.51 -0.36
C HIS A 146 7.05 6.76 -0.11
N ASN A 147 7.85 5.73 0.22
CA ASN A 147 9.29 5.93 0.49
C ASN A 147 10.06 6.55 -0.71
N PRO A 148 11.27 7.10 -0.50
CA PRO A 148 12.07 7.69 -1.58
C PRO A 148 12.42 6.71 -2.72
N PRO A 149 12.85 7.19 -3.92
CA PRO A 149 13.21 6.36 -5.07
C PRO A 149 14.21 5.24 -4.78
N GLN A 150 15.18 5.51 -3.89
CA GLN A 150 16.22 4.57 -3.51
C GLN A 150 15.73 3.42 -2.63
N ASP A 151 14.49 3.44 -2.14
CA ASP A 151 13.94 2.39 -1.30
C ASP A 151 13.04 1.44 -2.10
N ASN A 152 13.03 0.18 -1.67
CA ASN A 152 12.03 -0.80 -2.08
C ASN A 152 11.55 -1.60 -0.86
N GLY A 153 10.62 -2.54 -1.03
CA GLY A 153 10.04 -3.28 0.07
C GLY A 153 9.28 -4.53 -0.35
N TYR A 154 8.86 -5.28 0.66
CA TYR A 154 8.26 -6.61 0.53
C TYR A 154 7.18 -6.78 1.61
N LYS A 155 5.91 -6.62 1.22
CA LYS A 155 4.75 -6.79 2.12
C LYS A 155 4.20 -8.21 1.96
N VAL A 156 3.90 -8.88 3.07
CA VAL A 156 3.31 -10.22 3.08
C VAL A 156 1.88 -10.16 3.61
N TYR A 157 0.98 -10.82 2.89
CA TYR A 157 -0.45 -10.95 3.16
C TYR A 157 -0.79 -12.43 3.33
N LEU A 158 -1.82 -12.72 4.13
CA LEU A 158 -2.40 -14.05 4.23
C LEU A 158 -3.89 -14.01 3.88
N GLY A 159 -4.37 -15.02 3.14
CA GLY A 159 -5.76 -15.15 2.75
C GLY A 159 -6.62 -15.85 3.80
N GLY A 160 -6.10 -16.95 4.35
CA GLY A 160 -6.83 -17.87 5.22
C GLY A 160 -6.74 -17.57 6.71
N THR A 161 -6.97 -18.62 7.50
CA THR A 161 -6.79 -18.60 8.96
C THR A 161 -5.45 -19.24 9.31
N VAL A 162 -4.57 -18.51 9.98
CA VAL A 162 -3.29 -19.03 10.48
C VAL A 162 -3.16 -18.65 11.95
N ASN A 163 -2.72 -19.59 12.79
CA ASN A 163 -2.60 -19.40 14.25
C ASN A 163 -3.89 -18.87 14.91
N GLY A 164 -5.05 -19.28 14.39
CA GLY A 164 -6.37 -18.87 14.90
C GLY A 164 -6.83 -17.47 14.46
N VAL A 165 -6.07 -16.77 13.61
CA VAL A 165 -6.44 -15.45 13.09
C VAL A 165 -6.88 -15.54 11.63
N ALA A 166 -8.08 -15.05 11.32
CA ALA A 166 -8.58 -14.94 9.95
C ALA A 166 -8.02 -13.68 9.27
N TYR A 167 -7.07 -13.85 8.35
CA TYR A 167 -6.39 -12.73 7.71
C TYR A 167 -7.18 -12.12 6.57
N ASN A 168 -7.96 -12.92 5.82
CA ASN A 168 -8.89 -12.38 4.84
C ASN A 168 -8.22 -11.49 3.78
N GLY A 169 -6.98 -11.78 3.37
CA GLY A 169 -6.22 -10.97 2.40
C GLY A 169 -5.62 -9.71 3.01
N SER A 170 -5.21 -9.75 4.28
CA SER A 170 -4.59 -8.62 4.99
C SER A 170 -3.16 -8.93 5.41
N GLN A 171 -2.42 -7.87 5.76
CA GLN A 171 -1.03 -7.96 6.17
C GLN A 171 -0.83 -8.79 7.45
N ILE A 172 0.33 -9.44 7.51
CA ILE A 172 0.80 -10.19 8.68
C ILE A 172 1.10 -9.27 9.88
N PHE A 173 1.05 -9.84 11.08
CA PHE A 173 1.40 -9.21 12.35
C PHE A 173 1.87 -10.29 13.33
N ALA A 174 2.39 -9.87 14.49
CA ALA A 174 2.87 -10.79 15.51
C ALA A 174 1.77 -11.75 16.00
N PRO A 175 2.08 -13.06 16.17
CA PRO A 175 3.41 -13.67 16.12
C PRO A 175 3.87 -14.15 14.73
N THR A 176 3.01 -14.08 13.71
CA THR A 176 3.28 -14.64 12.37
C THR A 176 4.47 -13.98 11.67
N ASP A 177 4.67 -12.67 11.85
CA ASP A 177 5.84 -11.96 11.33
C ASP A 177 7.15 -12.50 11.91
N LYS A 178 7.20 -12.76 13.22
CA LYS A 178 8.36 -13.38 13.89
C LYS A 178 8.61 -14.79 13.41
N GLU A 179 7.55 -15.59 13.24
CA GLU A 179 7.68 -16.96 12.73
C GLU A 179 8.31 -16.99 11.33
N ILE A 180 7.90 -16.07 10.46
CA ILE A 180 8.49 -15.92 9.13
C ILE A 180 9.94 -15.42 9.26
N SER A 181 10.23 -14.43 10.09
CA SER A 181 11.62 -13.96 10.33
C SER A 181 12.55 -15.08 10.81
N GLU A 182 12.10 -15.93 11.73
CA GLU A 182 12.86 -17.10 12.20
C GLU A 182 13.11 -18.10 11.06
N ALA A 183 12.11 -18.34 10.20
CA ALA A 183 12.25 -19.18 9.02
C ALA A 183 13.22 -18.58 7.98
N ILE A 184 13.26 -17.26 7.85
CA ILE A 184 14.24 -16.56 6.98
C ILE A 184 15.65 -16.74 7.54
N ALA A 185 15.85 -16.55 8.84
CA ALA A 185 17.14 -16.71 9.49
C ALA A 185 17.68 -18.14 9.40
N ALA A 186 16.78 -19.14 9.38
CA ALA A 186 17.10 -20.55 9.23
C ALA A 186 17.14 -21.04 7.76
N SER A 187 16.99 -20.14 6.77
CA SER A 187 16.92 -20.52 5.36
C SER A 187 18.22 -21.16 4.85
N ALA A 188 18.08 -22.10 3.91
CA ALA A 188 19.22 -22.72 3.25
C ALA A 188 20.01 -21.69 2.40
N PRO A 189 21.32 -21.93 2.13
CA PRO A 189 22.11 -21.05 1.28
C PRO A 189 21.46 -20.84 -0.09
N LEU A 190 21.47 -19.61 -0.58
CA LEU A 190 20.75 -19.23 -1.82
C LEU A 190 21.07 -20.10 -3.04
N PRO A 191 22.34 -20.52 -3.28
CA PRO A 191 22.66 -21.38 -4.43
C PRO A 191 22.01 -22.77 -4.39
N THR A 192 21.51 -23.20 -3.22
CA THR A 192 20.87 -24.50 -3.03
C THR A 192 19.36 -24.48 -3.21
N LEU A 193 18.75 -23.29 -3.32
CA LEU A 193 17.30 -23.15 -3.47
C LEU A 193 16.85 -23.64 -4.84
N SER A 194 15.81 -24.48 -4.86
CA SER A 194 15.14 -24.85 -6.10
C SER A 194 14.42 -23.65 -6.68
N ARG A 195 14.74 -23.31 -7.94
CA ARG A 195 14.05 -22.27 -8.72
C ARG A 195 13.29 -22.92 -9.86
N GLY A 196 11.99 -22.67 -9.90
CA GLY A 196 11.11 -23.08 -10.98
C GLY A 196 10.97 -21.98 -12.03
N SER A 197 10.30 -22.32 -13.13
CA SER A 197 9.98 -21.39 -14.24
C SER A 197 8.51 -21.43 -14.62
N ALA A 198 7.67 -22.05 -13.79
CA ALA A 198 6.25 -22.27 -14.04
C ALA A 198 5.41 -21.49 -13.03
N TRP A 199 4.71 -20.48 -13.51
CA TRP A 199 3.70 -19.72 -12.78
C TRP A 199 2.64 -19.21 -13.76
N GLN A 200 1.47 -18.86 -13.24
CA GLN A 200 0.43 -18.22 -14.03
C GLN A 200 0.54 -16.70 -13.92
N THR A 201 0.89 -16.04 -15.01
CA THR A 201 0.64 -14.60 -15.13
C THR A 201 -0.85 -14.39 -15.34
N LEU A 202 -1.49 -13.68 -14.42
CA LEU A 202 -2.92 -13.38 -14.46
C LEU A 202 -3.24 -12.43 -15.62
N ASP A 203 -4.45 -12.53 -16.16
CA ASP A 203 -4.97 -11.55 -17.11
C ASP A 203 -5.70 -10.40 -16.37
N ASP A 204 -6.40 -9.55 -17.12
CA ASP A 204 -7.13 -8.41 -16.57
C ASP A 204 -8.42 -8.81 -15.81
N SER A 205 -8.78 -10.10 -15.71
CA SER A 205 -10.03 -10.53 -15.06
C SER A 205 -10.13 -10.06 -13.60
N ILE A 206 -9.05 -10.20 -12.83
CA ILE A 206 -9.00 -9.75 -11.43
C ILE A 206 -9.13 -8.23 -11.33
N LEU A 207 -8.43 -7.49 -12.20
CA LEU A 207 -8.54 -6.03 -12.25
C LEU A 207 -9.96 -5.59 -12.64
N ASN A 208 -10.58 -6.25 -13.61
CA ASN A 208 -11.94 -5.93 -14.06
C ASN A 208 -12.99 -6.22 -12.96
N GLU A 209 -12.82 -7.32 -12.20
CA GLU A 209 -13.69 -7.61 -11.06
C GLU A 209 -13.48 -6.59 -9.93
N TYR A 210 -12.24 -6.17 -9.66
CA TYR A 210 -11.94 -5.08 -8.74
C TYR A 210 -12.63 -3.79 -9.18
N VAL A 211 -12.48 -3.41 -10.46
CA VAL A 211 -13.11 -2.22 -11.05
C VAL A 211 -14.63 -2.26 -10.87
N SER A 212 -15.27 -3.39 -11.20
CA SER A 212 -16.72 -3.54 -11.07
C SER A 212 -17.20 -3.50 -9.62
N THR A 213 -16.42 -4.06 -8.70
CA THR A 213 -16.77 -4.08 -7.28
C THR A 213 -16.63 -2.69 -6.67
N THR A 214 -15.51 -2.01 -6.95
CA THR A 214 -15.21 -0.69 -6.42
C THR A 214 -16.10 0.39 -7.03
N SER A 215 -16.39 0.35 -8.34
CA SER A 215 -17.25 1.35 -8.99
C SER A 215 -18.68 1.37 -8.43
N ALA A 216 -19.17 0.24 -7.92
CA ALA A 216 -20.48 0.12 -7.29
C ALA A 216 -20.61 0.86 -5.95
N LEU A 217 -19.51 1.37 -5.38
CA LEU A 217 -19.53 2.22 -4.19
C LEU A 217 -20.10 3.62 -4.51
N ALA A 218 -19.94 4.09 -5.74
CA ALA A 218 -20.56 5.31 -6.24
C ALA A 218 -22.00 5.04 -6.67
N LYS A 219 -22.91 5.99 -6.43
CA LYS A 219 -24.33 5.88 -6.78
C LYS A 219 -24.79 7.17 -7.41
N ASN A 220 -25.21 7.09 -8.67
CA ASN A 220 -25.71 8.23 -9.44
C ASN A 220 -24.72 9.42 -9.43
N PRO A 221 -23.48 9.24 -9.93
CA PRO A 221 -22.49 10.30 -9.89
C PRO A 221 -23.02 11.56 -10.60
N LYS A 222 -22.81 12.72 -9.97
CA LYS A 222 -23.13 14.03 -10.54
C LYS A 222 -21.89 14.60 -11.25
N PRO A 223 -22.07 15.54 -12.19
CA PRO A 223 -20.95 16.18 -12.87
C PRO A 223 -19.96 16.83 -11.88
N LEU A 224 -18.70 16.45 -12.00
CA LEU A 224 -17.61 16.89 -11.14
C LEU A 224 -16.33 17.02 -11.96
N THR A 225 -15.60 18.12 -11.77
CA THR A 225 -14.24 18.29 -12.32
C THR A 225 -13.24 17.86 -11.26
N ILE A 226 -12.52 16.77 -11.51
CA ILE A 226 -11.56 16.19 -10.58
C ILE A 226 -10.17 16.29 -11.19
N VAL A 227 -9.25 16.92 -10.47
CA VAL A 227 -7.82 16.83 -10.81
C VAL A 227 -7.23 15.62 -10.11
N TYR A 228 -6.46 14.83 -10.86
CA TYR A 228 -5.84 13.61 -10.34
C TYR A 228 -4.34 13.57 -10.62
N THR A 229 -3.59 13.14 -9.61
CA THR A 229 -2.17 12.76 -9.73
C THR A 229 -1.94 11.38 -9.12
N ALA A 230 -1.20 10.54 -9.86
CA ALA A 230 -0.71 9.26 -9.35
C ALA A 230 0.65 9.41 -8.65
N MET A 231 1.25 10.61 -8.63
CA MET A 231 2.59 10.87 -8.11
C MET A 231 3.66 9.90 -8.63
N HIS A 232 3.64 9.65 -9.95
CA HIS A 232 4.48 8.65 -10.62
C HIS A 232 4.27 7.19 -10.15
N GLY A 233 3.11 6.94 -9.54
CA GLY A 233 2.68 5.64 -9.06
C GLY A 233 1.88 4.82 -10.06
N VAL A 234 1.44 3.65 -9.60
CA VAL A 234 0.71 2.65 -10.40
C VAL A 234 -0.82 2.81 -10.35
N GLY A 235 -1.32 3.88 -9.72
CA GLY A 235 -2.76 4.10 -9.51
C GLY A 235 -3.56 4.48 -10.76
N LEU A 236 -2.93 5.15 -11.75
CA LEU A 236 -3.64 5.81 -12.86
C LEU A 236 -4.59 4.88 -13.63
N GLU A 237 -4.09 3.76 -14.14
CA GLU A 237 -4.89 2.86 -14.98
C GLU A 237 -6.12 2.35 -14.21
N THR A 238 -5.94 2.03 -12.93
CA THR A 238 -7.00 1.48 -12.09
C THR A 238 -8.03 2.54 -11.75
N ILE A 239 -7.60 3.75 -11.38
CA ILE A 239 -8.54 4.82 -11.03
C ILE A 239 -9.37 5.27 -12.23
N GLU A 240 -8.78 5.39 -13.42
CA GLU A 240 -9.52 5.78 -14.63
C GLU A 240 -10.60 4.75 -14.97
N LYS A 241 -10.28 3.46 -14.89
CA LYS A 241 -11.25 2.37 -15.09
C LYS A 241 -12.36 2.40 -14.05
N VAL A 242 -12.04 2.60 -12.76
CA VAL A 242 -13.03 2.71 -11.68
C VAL A 242 -13.95 3.91 -11.87
N PHE A 243 -13.40 5.10 -12.13
CA PHE A 243 -14.18 6.32 -12.27
C PHE A 243 -15.04 6.32 -13.53
N SER A 244 -14.50 5.82 -14.64
CA SER A 244 -15.25 5.64 -15.88
C SER A 244 -16.40 4.63 -15.69
N SER A 245 -16.13 3.49 -15.04
CA SER A 245 -17.17 2.49 -14.74
C SER A 245 -18.23 3.01 -13.76
N ALA A 246 -17.86 3.90 -12.85
CA ALA A 246 -18.79 4.52 -11.92
C ALA A 246 -19.69 5.56 -12.61
N GLY A 247 -19.24 6.14 -13.73
CA GLY A 247 -19.96 7.15 -14.50
C GLY A 247 -19.49 8.60 -14.29
N PHE A 248 -18.29 8.80 -13.73
CA PHE A 248 -17.67 10.13 -13.66
C PHE A 248 -17.10 10.55 -15.02
N ALA A 249 -16.98 11.87 -15.22
CA ALA A 249 -16.27 12.43 -16.37
C ALA A 249 -14.77 12.06 -16.31
N PRO A 250 -14.05 12.08 -17.45
CA PRO A 250 -12.60 11.89 -17.47
C PRO A 250 -11.89 12.84 -16.50
N LEU A 251 -10.89 12.31 -15.80
CA LEU A 251 -10.09 13.05 -14.83
C LEU A 251 -9.21 14.08 -15.54
N VAL A 252 -9.00 15.23 -14.89
CA VAL A 252 -7.97 16.20 -15.29
C VAL A 252 -6.63 15.72 -14.74
N LEU A 253 -5.86 15.04 -15.59
CA LEU A 253 -4.59 14.44 -15.17
C LEU A 253 -3.48 15.47 -15.07
N VAL A 254 -2.74 15.44 -13.96
CA VAL A 254 -1.44 16.10 -13.83
C VAL A 254 -0.44 15.33 -14.69
N LYS A 255 -0.25 15.76 -15.94
CA LYS A 255 0.45 14.99 -16.99
C LYS A 255 1.87 14.61 -16.57
N GLU A 256 2.53 15.50 -15.84
CA GLU A 256 3.89 15.36 -15.35
C GLU A 256 4.05 14.26 -14.29
N GLN A 257 2.96 13.85 -13.62
CA GLN A 257 2.96 12.87 -12.53
C GLN A 257 2.06 11.65 -12.80
N ALA A 258 1.48 11.57 -14.01
CA ALA A 258 0.43 10.60 -14.32
C ALA A 258 0.97 9.18 -14.54
N LYS A 259 2.11 9.04 -15.23
CA LYS A 259 2.68 7.73 -15.59
C LYS A 259 3.62 7.23 -14.50
N PRO A 260 3.72 5.90 -14.29
CA PRO A 260 4.72 5.35 -13.38
C PRO A 260 6.15 5.74 -13.79
N ASP A 261 6.92 6.26 -12.84
CA ASP A 261 8.33 6.62 -13.02
C ASP A 261 9.11 6.32 -11.72
N PRO A 262 10.07 5.37 -11.72
CA PRO A 262 10.79 4.98 -10.52
C PRO A 262 11.71 6.07 -9.96
N ASP A 263 12.03 7.11 -10.73
CA ASP A 263 12.86 8.24 -10.29
C ASP A 263 12.06 9.32 -9.54
N PHE A 264 10.72 9.29 -9.62
CA PHE A 264 9.82 10.29 -9.05
C PHE A 264 10.23 11.75 -9.35
N PRO A 265 10.53 12.12 -10.61
CA PRO A 265 11.36 13.29 -10.97
C PRO A 265 10.81 14.65 -10.56
N THR A 266 9.52 14.74 -10.22
CA THR A 266 8.87 16.01 -9.83
C THR A 266 8.80 16.21 -8.31
N VAL A 267 9.13 15.20 -7.50
CA VAL A 267 8.97 15.24 -6.04
C VAL A 267 10.20 14.70 -5.35
N LYS A 268 10.57 15.27 -4.20
CA LYS A 268 11.69 14.74 -3.39
C LYS A 268 11.33 13.44 -2.68
N PHE A 269 10.06 13.36 -2.27
CA PHE A 269 9.50 12.26 -1.51
C PHE A 269 8.06 12.05 -2.00
N PRO A 270 7.71 10.87 -2.53
CA PRO A 270 6.41 10.65 -3.15
C PRO A 270 5.30 10.37 -2.11
N ASN A 271 5.13 11.28 -1.15
CA ASN A 271 4.04 11.27 -0.18
C ASN A 271 3.19 12.52 -0.42
N PRO A 272 1.87 12.40 -0.62
CA PRO A 272 1.00 13.55 -0.82
C PRO A 272 1.07 14.61 0.30
N GLU A 273 1.42 14.23 1.54
CA GLU A 273 1.53 15.18 2.67
C GLU A 273 2.78 16.07 2.61
N GLU A 274 3.73 15.76 1.75
CA GLU A 274 4.99 16.51 1.68
C GLU A 274 4.78 17.88 1.05
N PRO A 275 5.31 18.96 1.66
CA PRO A 275 5.26 20.28 1.04
C PRO A 275 5.83 20.26 -0.38
N GLY A 276 5.03 20.71 -1.35
CA GLY A 276 5.38 20.74 -2.76
C GLY A 276 4.97 19.50 -3.56
N ALA A 277 4.59 18.39 -2.93
CA ALA A 277 4.25 17.14 -3.62
C ALA A 277 3.05 17.28 -4.56
N ILE A 278 2.06 18.07 -4.17
CA ILE A 278 0.80 18.27 -4.90
C ILE A 278 0.70 19.65 -5.59
N ASP A 279 1.75 20.46 -5.61
CA ASP A 279 1.70 21.83 -6.16
C ASP A 279 1.26 21.87 -7.62
N LEU A 280 1.73 20.92 -8.43
CA LEU A 280 1.29 20.75 -9.81
C LEU A 280 -0.21 20.46 -9.88
N ALA A 281 -0.73 19.59 -9.01
CA ALA A 281 -2.14 19.29 -8.94
C ALA A 281 -2.97 20.53 -8.55
N LEU A 282 -2.50 21.34 -7.60
CA LEU A 282 -3.16 22.60 -7.23
C LEU A 282 -3.14 23.62 -8.37
N ALA A 283 -2.08 23.66 -9.19
CA ALA A 283 -2.02 24.51 -10.37
C ALA A 283 -3.06 24.10 -11.42
N TYR A 284 -3.13 22.81 -11.75
CA TYR A 284 -4.15 22.26 -12.64
C TYR A 284 -5.57 22.50 -12.10
N ALA A 285 -5.77 22.44 -10.78
CA ALA A 285 -7.06 22.69 -10.14
C ALA A 285 -7.54 24.13 -10.32
N LYS A 286 -6.61 25.10 -10.25
CA LYS A 286 -6.91 26.51 -10.54
C LYS A 286 -7.27 26.74 -12.00
N GLU A 287 -6.53 26.14 -12.93
CA GLU A 287 -6.75 26.30 -14.38
C GLU A 287 -8.05 25.65 -14.85
N SER A 288 -8.37 24.46 -14.34
CA SER A 288 -9.56 23.69 -14.73
C SER A 288 -10.82 24.02 -13.94
N HIS A 289 -10.73 24.93 -12.96
CA HIS A 289 -11.79 25.20 -11.99
C HIS A 289 -12.30 23.91 -11.33
N ALA A 290 -11.37 23.08 -10.85
CA ALA A 290 -11.68 21.79 -10.26
C ALA A 290 -12.50 21.93 -8.97
N ASP A 291 -13.36 20.93 -8.73
CA ASP A 291 -14.13 20.83 -7.49
C ASP A 291 -13.33 20.18 -6.37
N VAL A 292 -12.41 19.27 -6.72
CA VAL A 292 -11.55 18.54 -5.79
C VAL A 292 -10.27 18.08 -6.50
N VAL A 293 -9.17 18.04 -5.75
CA VAL A 293 -7.93 17.38 -6.15
C VAL A 293 -7.82 16.05 -5.41
N ILE A 294 -7.44 14.99 -6.12
CA ILE A 294 -7.18 13.67 -5.55
C ILE A 294 -5.74 13.28 -5.89
N ALA A 295 -5.00 12.77 -4.90
CA ALA A 295 -3.67 12.22 -5.08
C ALA A 295 -3.54 10.84 -4.43
N ASN A 296 -2.96 9.89 -5.13
CA ASN A 296 -2.55 8.60 -4.56
C ASN A 296 -1.03 8.55 -4.37
N ASP A 297 -0.57 7.80 -3.37
CA ASP A 297 0.84 7.46 -3.24
C ASP A 297 1.24 6.38 -4.27
N PRO A 298 2.54 6.05 -4.43
CA PRO A 298 3.02 5.25 -5.55
C PRO A 298 2.40 3.86 -5.72
N ASP A 299 1.99 3.19 -4.63
CA ASP A 299 1.29 1.90 -4.66
C ASP A 299 -0.22 2.01 -4.46
N ALA A 300 -0.74 3.25 -4.38
CA ALA A 300 -2.13 3.63 -4.31
C ALA A 300 -2.93 2.97 -3.16
N ASP A 301 -2.26 2.68 -2.05
CA ASP A 301 -2.95 2.31 -0.80
C ASP A 301 -3.39 3.55 0.01
N ARG A 302 -2.88 4.75 -0.31
CA ARG A 302 -3.26 6.02 0.33
C ARG A 302 -4.04 6.95 -0.59
N CYS A 303 -4.84 7.83 0.00
CA CYS A 303 -5.60 8.86 -0.72
C CYS A 303 -5.47 10.22 -0.04
N ALA A 304 -5.03 11.24 -0.76
CA ALA A 304 -5.14 12.62 -0.32
C ALA A 304 -6.24 13.35 -1.10
N GLY A 305 -6.86 14.31 -0.43
CA GLY A 305 -7.77 15.28 -1.02
C GLY A 305 -7.24 16.70 -0.82
N ALA A 306 -7.41 17.58 -1.80
CA ALA A 306 -7.28 19.02 -1.62
C ALA A 306 -8.55 19.73 -2.07
N ILE A 307 -8.88 20.83 -1.42
CA ILE A 307 -10.12 21.59 -1.61
C ILE A 307 -9.84 23.09 -1.70
N LEU A 308 -10.77 23.82 -2.32
CA LEU A 308 -10.79 25.27 -2.26
C LEU A 308 -11.54 25.72 -0.99
N ASP A 309 -10.82 26.32 -0.05
CA ASP A 309 -11.35 26.76 1.25
C ASP A 309 -11.03 28.25 1.44
N GLY A 310 -12.06 29.09 1.63
CA GLY A 310 -11.89 30.55 1.72
C GLY A 310 -11.20 31.18 0.50
N GLY A 311 -11.33 30.56 -0.69
CA GLY A 311 -10.66 31.00 -1.92
C GLY A 311 -9.19 30.56 -2.05
N VAL A 312 -8.68 29.75 -1.11
CA VAL A 312 -7.32 29.21 -1.14
C VAL A 312 -7.37 27.69 -1.25
N TRP A 313 -6.63 27.15 -2.21
CA TRP A 313 -6.45 25.70 -2.30
C TRP A 313 -5.60 25.21 -1.14
N ARG A 314 -6.10 24.23 -0.40
CA ARG A 314 -5.35 23.56 0.67
C ARG A 314 -5.53 22.06 0.62
N MET A 315 -4.49 21.35 1.01
CA MET A 315 -4.58 19.93 1.28
C MET A 315 -5.43 19.70 2.55
N LEU A 316 -6.26 18.66 2.51
CA LEU A 316 -6.90 18.12 3.69
C LEU A 316 -5.90 17.27 4.47
N ARG A 317 -5.88 17.39 5.80
CA ARG A 317 -5.16 16.45 6.67
C ARG A 317 -5.83 15.08 6.61
N GLY A 318 -5.09 14.00 6.88
CA GLY A 318 -5.69 12.66 6.82
C GLY A 318 -6.84 12.45 7.79
N ASP A 319 -6.81 13.05 8.97
CA ASP A 319 -7.95 13.06 9.90
C ASP A 319 -9.18 13.83 9.37
N GLU A 320 -8.99 14.88 8.56
CA GLU A 320 -10.12 15.59 7.94
C GLU A 320 -10.81 14.69 6.91
N VAL A 321 -10.02 14.00 6.07
CA VAL A 321 -10.55 13.04 5.10
C VAL A 321 -11.20 11.84 5.83
N GLY A 322 -10.57 11.34 6.90
CA GLY A 322 -11.13 10.26 7.72
C GLY A 322 -12.48 10.63 8.34
N ALA A 323 -12.60 11.85 8.87
CA ALA A 323 -13.85 12.38 9.40
C ALA A 323 -14.93 12.52 8.32
N LEU A 324 -14.55 13.08 7.16
CA LEU A 324 -15.44 13.25 6.00
C LEU A 324 -16.00 11.92 5.52
N LEU A 325 -15.12 10.94 5.25
CA LEU A 325 -15.52 9.60 4.82
C LEU A 325 -16.36 8.89 5.88
N GLY A 326 -15.96 8.97 7.15
CA GLY A 326 -16.69 8.37 8.27
C GLY A 326 -18.11 8.90 8.42
N GLU A 327 -18.28 10.23 8.47
CA GLU A 327 -19.61 10.87 8.54
C GLU A 327 -20.46 10.54 7.30
N TYR A 328 -19.85 10.59 6.11
CA TYR A 328 -20.53 10.32 4.86
C TYR A 328 -21.02 8.87 4.74
N ILE A 329 -20.22 7.89 5.19
CA ILE A 329 -20.61 6.48 5.27
C ILE A 329 -21.71 6.30 6.32
N ALA A 330 -21.57 6.90 7.50
CA ALA A 330 -22.57 6.79 8.58
C ALA A 330 -23.95 7.32 8.16
N ARG A 331 -24.01 8.46 7.45
CA ARG A 331 -25.26 9.05 6.92
C ARG A 331 -26.01 8.16 5.94
N ARG A 332 -25.31 7.28 5.21
CA ARG A 332 -25.93 6.33 4.28
C ARG A 332 -26.49 5.08 4.96
N GLY A 333 -26.26 4.95 6.27
CA GLY A 333 -26.68 3.81 7.05
C GLY A 333 -25.63 2.71 7.01
N VAL A 334 -25.24 2.26 8.21
CA VAL A 334 -24.35 1.12 8.41
C VAL A 334 -25.12 0.03 9.12
N ASN A 335 -25.46 -1.03 8.39
CA ASN A 335 -26.18 -2.18 8.95
C ASN A 335 -25.23 -3.06 9.75
N ASN A 336 -25.20 -2.89 11.08
CA ASN A 336 -24.37 -3.66 12.02
C ASN A 336 -22.88 -3.70 11.63
N GLY A 337 -22.02 -3.11 12.44
CA GLY A 337 -20.59 -3.20 12.23
C GLY A 337 -19.81 -2.18 13.02
N VAL A 338 -18.51 -2.17 12.76
CA VAL A 338 -17.54 -1.41 13.53
C VAL A 338 -16.88 -0.35 12.67
N PHE A 339 -16.76 0.85 13.21
CA PHE A 339 -15.82 1.86 12.74
C PHE A 339 -14.54 1.77 13.57
N ALA A 340 -13.39 1.90 12.94
CA ALA A 340 -12.13 1.83 13.66
C ALA A 340 -11.10 2.81 13.14
N ASN A 341 -10.20 3.25 14.01
CA ASN A 341 -9.01 4.00 13.63
C ASN A 341 -7.82 3.68 14.51
N SER A 342 -6.66 4.14 14.06
CA SER A 342 -5.41 4.03 14.80
C SER A 342 -5.47 4.92 16.06
N ILE A 343 -4.77 4.52 17.13
CA ILE A 343 -4.73 5.25 18.41
C ILE A 343 -4.18 6.68 18.31
N VAL A 344 -3.42 6.98 17.26
CA VAL A 344 -2.88 8.33 17.01
C VAL A 344 -3.76 9.13 16.04
N SER A 345 -4.81 8.52 15.48
CA SER A 345 -5.83 9.21 14.70
C SER A 345 -6.77 10.03 15.60
N SER A 346 -7.45 11.01 15.02
CA SER A 346 -8.42 11.86 15.70
C SER A 346 -9.53 11.04 16.38
N SER A 347 -9.91 11.46 17.59
CA SER A 347 -11.03 10.87 18.34
C SER A 347 -12.40 11.16 17.73
N ILE A 348 -12.47 11.94 16.65
CA ILE A 348 -13.72 12.31 16.00
C ILE A 348 -14.54 11.11 15.49
N LEU A 349 -13.89 10.06 14.97
CA LEU A 349 -14.61 8.92 14.41
C LEU A 349 -15.43 8.18 15.47
N ARG A 350 -14.94 8.15 16.71
CA ARG A 350 -15.68 7.62 17.86
C ARG A 350 -16.99 8.38 18.06
N LYS A 351 -16.95 9.71 18.03
CA LYS A 351 -18.14 10.57 18.21
C LYS A 351 -19.13 10.43 17.05
N ILE A 352 -18.64 10.31 15.83
CA ILE A 352 -19.47 10.00 14.65
C ILE A 352 -20.17 8.65 14.87
N ALA A 353 -19.41 7.60 15.19
CA ALA A 353 -19.97 6.26 15.40
C ALA A 353 -21.03 6.26 16.51
N GLU A 354 -20.75 6.89 17.66
CA GLU A 354 -21.69 7.05 18.78
C GLU A 354 -23.02 7.70 18.36
N ARG A 355 -22.98 8.77 17.56
CA ARG A 355 -24.20 9.47 17.10
C ARG A 355 -25.10 8.59 16.25
N TYR A 356 -24.52 7.72 15.43
CA TYR A 356 -25.27 6.82 14.53
C TYR A 356 -25.51 5.43 15.14
N GLY A 357 -25.12 5.20 16.40
CA GLY A 357 -25.25 3.89 17.05
C GLY A 357 -24.38 2.79 16.43
N ILE A 358 -23.26 3.17 15.82
CA ILE A 358 -22.27 2.26 15.21
C ILE A 358 -21.26 1.90 16.28
N ALA A 359 -20.87 0.62 16.35
CA ALA A 359 -19.81 0.21 17.28
C ALA A 359 -18.47 0.84 16.86
N PHE A 360 -17.61 1.16 17.84
CA PHE A 360 -16.31 1.75 17.57
C PHE A 360 -15.20 0.95 18.25
N THR A 361 -14.02 0.87 17.61
CA THR A 361 -12.82 0.26 18.17
C THR A 361 -11.58 1.05 17.78
N GLU A 362 -10.67 1.24 18.71
CA GLU A 362 -9.36 1.85 18.46
C GLU A 362 -8.29 0.77 18.46
N THR A 363 -7.31 0.85 17.56
CA THR A 363 -6.21 -0.12 17.46
C THR A 363 -4.85 0.54 17.55
N LEU A 364 -3.79 -0.26 17.73
CA LEU A 364 -2.41 0.22 17.56
C LEU A 364 -2.18 0.70 16.11
N THR A 365 -1.16 1.55 15.92
CA THR A 365 -0.72 2.02 14.61
C THR A 365 -0.30 0.85 13.70
N GLY A 366 -0.74 0.93 12.44
CA GLY A 366 -0.56 -0.07 11.40
C GLY A 366 -1.88 -0.72 11.02
N PHE A 367 -2.29 -0.58 9.76
CA PHE A 367 -3.51 -1.22 9.22
C PHE A 367 -3.58 -2.75 9.42
N LYS A 368 -2.45 -3.41 9.69
CA LYS A 368 -2.39 -4.82 10.09
C LYS A 368 -3.24 -5.14 11.32
N TYR A 369 -3.49 -4.17 12.21
CA TYR A 369 -4.40 -4.30 13.36
C TYR A 369 -5.86 -3.94 13.00
N LEU A 370 -6.07 -2.86 12.25
CA LEU A 370 -7.42 -2.44 11.80
C LEU A 370 -8.12 -3.54 10.99
N SER A 371 -7.38 -4.19 10.09
CA SER A 371 -7.87 -5.32 9.28
C SER A 371 -8.30 -6.56 10.08
N LYS A 372 -8.05 -6.60 11.40
CA LYS A 372 -8.48 -7.69 12.30
C LYS A 372 -9.70 -7.33 13.14
N VAL A 373 -10.22 -6.11 12.98
CA VAL A 373 -11.48 -5.72 13.62
C VAL A 373 -12.63 -6.46 12.96
N ASP A 374 -13.32 -7.30 13.72
CA ASP A 374 -14.45 -8.08 13.22
C ASP A 374 -15.58 -7.17 12.73
N ASN A 375 -16.12 -7.50 11.56
CA ASN A 375 -17.22 -6.76 10.92
C ASN A 375 -16.92 -5.25 10.76
N LEU A 376 -15.65 -4.91 10.47
CA LEU A 376 -15.24 -3.56 10.09
C LEU A 376 -16.08 -3.06 8.91
N ARG A 377 -16.48 -1.78 8.97
CA ARG A 377 -17.25 -1.08 7.92
C ARG A 377 -16.54 0.14 7.40
N PHE A 378 -15.72 0.77 8.23
CA PHE A 378 -14.81 1.82 7.85
C PHE A 378 -13.64 1.81 8.82
N GLY A 379 -12.43 1.77 8.27
CA GLY A 379 -11.18 1.83 9.01
C GLY A 379 -10.29 2.93 8.45
N TYR A 380 -9.63 3.73 9.27
CA TYR A 380 -8.61 4.65 8.76
C TYR A 380 -7.42 4.87 9.69
N GLU A 381 -6.32 5.31 9.09
CA GLU A 381 -5.13 5.85 9.76
C GLU A 381 -4.94 7.28 9.30
N GLU A 382 -4.55 8.17 10.21
CA GLU A 382 -4.33 9.61 9.94
C GLU A 382 -3.24 9.86 8.88
N ALA A 383 -2.37 8.88 8.64
CA ALA A 383 -1.37 8.87 7.58
C ALA A 383 -1.95 8.53 6.18
N LEU A 384 -3.10 9.12 5.85
CA LEU A 384 -3.80 9.00 4.56
C LEU A 384 -4.29 7.61 4.15
N GLY A 385 -4.42 6.69 5.10
CA GLY A 385 -4.85 5.31 4.84
C GLY A 385 -6.32 5.10 5.16
N TYR A 386 -7.15 4.71 4.19
CA TYR A 386 -8.58 4.48 4.41
C TYR A 386 -9.03 3.17 3.80
N CYS A 387 -9.94 2.49 4.49
CA CYS A 387 -10.59 1.27 4.03
C CYS A 387 -12.11 1.47 4.11
N VAL A 388 -12.70 1.79 2.96
CA VAL A 388 -14.14 2.07 2.82
C VAL A 388 -14.94 0.84 2.36
N SER A 389 -14.27 -0.21 1.85
CA SER A 389 -14.88 -1.52 1.56
C SER A 389 -14.05 -2.70 2.10
N PRO A 390 -13.97 -2.88 3.43
CA PRO A 390 -13.19 -3.94 4.09
C PRO A 390 -13.59 -5.37 3.70
N ARG A 391 -14.79 -5.56 3.17
CA ARG A 391 -15.27 -6.86 2.68
C ARG A 391 -14.60 -7.27 1.38
N ASP A 392 -14.27 -6.31 0.53
CA ASP A 392 -13.68 -6.53 -0.78
C ASP A 392 -12.16 -6.41 -0.70
N VAL A 393 -11.66 -5.41 0.04
CA VAL A 393 -10.23 -5.18 0.28
C VAL A 393 -10.00 -4.99 1.78
N ASN A 394 -9.40 -5.97 2.44
CA ASN A 394 -9.07 -5.91 3.88
C ASN A 394 -7.70 -5.25 4.15
N ASP A 395 -7.42 -4.17 3.43
CA ASP A 395 -6.30 -3.24 3.66
C ASP A 395 -6.79 -1.82 3.29
N LYS A 396 -5.89 -0.84 3.39
CA LYS A 396 -6.10 0.49 2.83
C LYS A 396 -6.28 0.39 1.32
N ASP A 397 -7.19 1.18 0.79
CA ASP A 397 -7.50 1.25 -0.63
C ASP A 397 -7.73 2.71 -1.03
N GLY A 398 -6.66 3.33 -1.54
CA GLY A 398 -6.66 4.72 -1.96
C GLY A 398 -7.55 4.99 -3.18
N ILE A 399 -7.82 3.98 -4.01
CA ILE A 399 -8.67 4.10 -5.20
C ILE A 399 -10.14 4.13 -4.79
N SER A 400 -10.56 3.21 -3.90
CA SER A 400 -11.92 3.19 -3.37
C SER A 400 -12.22 4.43 -2.51
N ALA A 401 -11.24 4.88 -1.71
CA ALA A 401 -11.36 6.11 -0.92
C ALA A 401 -11.51 7.34 -1.83
N ALA A 402 -10.72 7.43 -2.91
CA ALA A 402 -10.86 8.48 -3.92
C ALA A 402 -12.26 8.49 -4.56
N LEU A 403 -12.81 7.33 -4.90
CA LEU A 403 -14.15 7.23 -5.47
C LEU A 403 -15.23 7.72 -4.49
N VAL A 404 -15.15 7.32 -3.21
CA VAL A 404 -16.10 7.76 -2.18
C VAL A 404 -15.96 9.26 -1.92
N LEU A 405 -14.73 9.79 -1.90
CA LEU A 405 -14.47 11.23 -1.81
C LEU A 405 -15.08 12.00 -2.99
N ALA A 406 -14.93 11.49 -4.21
CA ALA A 406 -15.52 12.09 -5.41
C ALA A 406 -17.05 12.08 -5.37
N GLN A 407 -17.68 10.94 -5.00
CA GLN A 407 -19.13 10.86 -4.84
C GLN A 407 -19.64 11.81 -3.75
N MET A 408 -18.92 11.94 -2.63
CA MET A 408 -19.26 12.90 -1.58
C MET A 408 -19.21 14.34 -2.08
N THR A 409 -18.16 14.69 -2.80
CA THR A 409 -18.01 16.03 -3.40
C THR A 409 -19.16 16.32 -4.37
N ALA A 410 -19.51 15.34 -5.20
CA ALA A 410 -20.61 15.44 -6.16
C ALA A 410 -21.96 15.65 -5.47
N ASP A 411 -22.26 14.90 -4.41
CA ASP A 411 -23.51 15.03 -3.64
C ASP A 411 -23.61 16.37 -2.91
N LEU A 412 -22.49 16.86 -2.35
CA LEU A 412 -22.44 18.17 -1.69
C LEU A 412 -22.66 19.30 -2.71
N LYS A 413 -22.00 19.21 -3.86
CA LYS A 413 -22.15 20.19 -4.95
C LYS A 413 -23.60 20.27 -5.45
N ASP A 414 -24.29 19.14 -5.59
CA ASP A 414 -25.72 19.08 -5.95
C ASP A 414 -26.62 19.77 -4.91
N GLN A 415 -26.17 19.83 -3.65
CA GLN A 415 -26.83 20.53 -2.54
C GLN A 415 -26.38 22.00 -2.39
N GLY A 416 -25.50 22.51 -3.27
CA GLY A 416 -24.92 23.84 -3.16
C GLY A 416 -23.94 24.00 -1.99
N LYS A 417 -23.36 22.89 -1.50
CA LYS A 417 -22.36 22.85 -0.42
C LYS A 417 -21.00 22.46 -0.97
N THR A 418 -19.95 22.88 -0.26
CA THR A 418 -18.56 22.47 -0.48
C THR A 418 -18.12 21.42 0.55
N ILE A 419 -16.95 20.81 0.34
CA ILE A 419 -16.31 19.96 1.36
C ILE A 419 -15.98 20.80 2.62
N ALA A 420 -15.59 22.06 2.48
CA ALA A 420 -15.33 22.95 3.61
C ALA A 420 -16.58 23.15 4.47
N ASP A 421 -17.74 23.41 3.84
CA ASP A 421 -19.03 23.52 4.56
C ASP A 421 -19.36 22.23 5.32
N PHE A 422 -19.04 21.07 4.72
CA PHE A 422 -19.31 19.79 5.35
C PHE A 422 -18.35 19.51 6.53
N LEU A 423 -17.08 19.91 6.43
CA LEU A 423 -16.15 19.87 7.56
C LEU A 423 -16.63 20.78 8.70
N GLU A 424 -17.06 22.01 8.40
CA GLU A 424 -17.61 22.92 9.41
C GLU A 424 -18.86 22.34 10.10
N GLU A 425 -19.74 21.69 9.34
CA GLU A 425 -20.89 20.98 9.87
C GLU A 425 -20.47 19.87 10.84
N ILE A 426 -19.48 19.05 10.47
CA ILE A 426 -18.90 18.02 11.35
C ILE A 426 -18.30 18.66 12.62
N TRP A 427 -17.53 19.74 12.50
CA TRP A 427 -16.93 20.41 13.65
C TRP A 427 -17.94 21.04 14.59
N ARG A 428 -19.02 21.60 14.05
CA ARG A 428 -20.13 22.11 14.85
C ARG A 428 -20.82 21.00 15.62
N ASP A 429 -21.03 19.86 14.99
CA ASP A 429 -21.81 18.76 15.53
C ASP A 429 -21.06 17.91 16.57
N TYR A 430 -19.72 17.82 16.47
CA TYR A 430 -18.91 16.96 17.35
C TYR A 430 -17.85 17.72 18.18
N GLY A 431 -17.69 19.01 17.93
CA GLY A 431 -16.56 19.82 18.39
C GLY A 431 -15.39 19.79 17.40
N PHE A 432 -14.53 20.80 17.47
CA PHE A 432 -13.36 20.91 16.58
C PHE A 432 -12.28 19.88 16.93
N HIS A 433 -11.85 19.06 15.96
CA HIS A 433 -10.74 18.12 16.09
C HIS A 433 -9.68 18.29 15.00
N GLY A 434 -9.62 19.46 14.37
CA GLY A 434 -8.46 19.83 13.54
C GLY A 434 -7.26 20.18 14.42
N MET A 435 -6.05 20.01 13.88
CA MET A 435 -4.85 20.64 14.46
C MET A 435 -4.69 22.04 13.85
N ARG A 436 -4.63 23.07 14.70
CA ARG A 436 -4.30 24.44 14.28
C ARG A 436 -2.88 24.53 13.76
#